data_AF-A0A445LDQ0-F1
#
_entry.id   AF-A0A445LDQ0-F1
#
_cell.length_a   1.000
_cell.length_b   1.000
_cell.length_c   1.000
_cell.angle_alpha   90.00
_cell.angle_beta   90.00
_cell.angle_gamma   90.00
#
_symmetry.space_group_name_H-M   'P 1'
#
loop_
_entity.id
_entity.type
_entity.pdbx_description
1 polymer ?
#
loop_
_entity_poly.entity_id
_entity_poly.type
_entity_poly.pdbx_seq_one_letter_code
_entity_poly.pdbx_strand_id
1 'polypeptide(L)'
;MFMENNGSCEDMGPGDFPVKEVHKISLLGMQLANADRHVGNILIVKEEENDQVVLIPIDHGYYLPTSVTAMFKVMKDILPIPETLSIGG
;
A
#
# COMPACT_ATOMS: atom_id res chain seq x y z
N MET A 1 -11.52 -6.95 13.56
CA MET A 1 -10.49 -7.57 14.41
C MET A 1 -9.54 -6.48 14.85
N PHE A 2 -9.10 -6.46 16.10
CA PHE A 2 -8.12 -5.51 16.61
C PHE A 2 -6.75 -6.20 16.65
N MET A 3 -5.69 -5.49 16.27
CA MET A 3 -4.31 -5.94 16.31
C MET A 3 -3.50 -4.95 17.13
N GLU A 4 -2.61 -5.44 17.98
CA GLU A 4 -1.66 -4.60 18.69
C GLU A 4 -0.58 -4.09 17.74
N ASN A 5 -0.20 -2.82 17.87
CA ASN A 5 0.80 -2.18 17.05
C ASN A 5 2.11 -2.01 17.82
N ASN A 6 3.24 -2.42 17.24
CA ASN A 6 4.56 -2.44 17.86
C ASN A 6 5.46 -1.26 17.42
N GLY A 7 4.88 -0.07 17.23
CA GLY A 7 5.61 1.16 16.92
C GLY A 7 4.99 1.97 15.77
N SER A 8 5.62 3.09 15.40
CA SER A 8 5.21 3.89 14.24
C SER A 8 6.11 3.62 13.04
N CYS A 9 5.53 3.52 11.84
CA CYS A 9 6.29 3.49 10.60
C CYS A 9 7.05 4.81 10.34
N GLU A 10 6.66 5.92 10.98
CA GLU A 10 7.35 7.22 10.86
C GLU A 10 8.73 7.22 11.53
N ASP A 11 8.94 6.35 12.52
CA ASP A 11 10.20 6.22 13.24
C ASP A 11 11.21 5.29 12.53
N MET A 12 10.78 4.64 11.44
CA MET A 12 11.58 3.65 10.70
C MET A 12 12.18 4.25 9.43
N GLY A 13 13.44 3.91 9.16
CA GLY A 13 14.10 4.19 7.90
C GLY A 13 13.72 3.19 6.81
N PRO A 14 13.94 3.51 5.51
CA PRO A 14 13.62 2.61 4.40
C PRO A 14 14.27 1.22 4.50
N GLY A 15 15.45 1.12 5.13
CA GLY A 15 16.18 -0.13 5.31
C GLY A 15 15.64 -1.03 6.43
N ASP A 16 14.77 -0.51 7.30
CA ASP A 16 14.23 -1.25 8.43
C ASP A 16 13.02 -2.11 8.04
N PHE A 17 12.44 -1.85 6.87
CA PHE A 17 11.27 -2.58 6.38
C PHE A 17 11.68 -3.86 5.64
N PRO A 18 11.09 -5.02 5.97
CA PRO A 18 11.29 -6.22 5.18
C PRO A 18 10.74 -6.02 3.76
N VAL A 19 11.59 -6.23 2.75
CA VAL A 19 11.24 -6.04 1.33
C VAL A 19 9.95 -6.79 0.94
N LYS A 20 9.78 -8.01 1.47
CA LYS A 20 8.57 -8.82 1.23
C LYS A 20 7.30 -8.13 1.72
N GLU A 21 7.34 -7.48 2.89
CA GLU A 21 6.20 -6.77 3.45
C GLU A 21 5.87 -5.51 2.65
N VAL A 22 6.90 -4.74 2.27
CA VAL A 22 6.74 -3.57 1.38
C VAL A 22 6.05 -3.97 0.08
N HIS A 23 6.52 -5.04 -0.58
CA HIS A 23 5.89 -5.53 -1.81
C HIS A 23 4.42 -5.92 -1.63
N LYS A 24 4.06 -6.60 -0.52
CA LYS A 24 2.66 -6.95 -0.24
C LYS A 24 1.78 -5.70 -0.14
N ILE A 25 2.24 -4.69 0.60
CA ILE A 25 1.51 -3.43 0.78
C ILE A 25 1.37 -2.68 -0.55
N SER A 26 2.45 -2.62 -1.36
CA SER A 26 2.42 -1.98 -2.68
C SER A 26 1.46 -2.68 -3.64
N LEU A 27 1.49 -4.01 -3.71
CA LEU A 27 0.59 -4.79 -4.56
C LEU A 27 -0.87 -4.56 -4.16
N LEU A 28 -1.17 -4.61 -2.86
CA LEU A 28 -2.52 -4.35 -2.37
C LEU A 28 -2.97 -2.92 -2.67
N GLY A 29 -2.10 -1.92 -2.49
CA GLY A 29 -2.37 -0.52 -2.82
C GLY A 29 -2.72 -0.33 -4.30
N MET A 30 -1.94 -0.95 -5.20
CA MET A 30 -2.21 -0.91 -6.64
C MET A 30 -3.51 -1.62 -7.02
N GLN A 31 -3.75 -2.82 -6.50
CA GLN A 31 -4.97 -3.59 -6.78
C GLN A 31 -6.24 -2.86 -6.33
N LEU A 32 -6.17 -2.19 -5.18
CA LEU A 32 -7.29 -1.43 -4.62
C LEU A 32 -7.36 0.01 -5.13
N ALA A 33 -6.38 0.44 -5.92
CA ALA A 33 -6.19 1.83 -6.32
C ALA A 33 -6.26 2.78 -5.11
N ASN A 34 -5.63 2.39 -4.00
CA ASN A 34 -5.61 3.21 -2.78
C ASN A 34 -4.50 4.25 -2.91
N ALA A 35 -4.89 5.47 -3.28
CA ALA A 35 -3.99 6.61 -3.46
C ALA A 35 -3.52 7.26 -2.14
N ASP A 36 -4.10 6.85 -1.00
CA ASP A 36 -3.83 7.43 0.32
C ASP A 36 -3.19 6.42 1.28
N ARG A 37 -2.47 5.43 0.73
CA ARG A 37 -1.67 4.52 1.54
C ARG A 37 -0.38 5.22 1.99
N HIS A 38 -0.45 5.89 3.14
CA HIS A 38 0.69 6.50 3.83
C HIS A 38 1.15 5.68 5.05
N VAL A 39 2.29 6.05 5.65
CA VAL A 39 2.94 5.34 6.77
C VAL A 39 2.06 5.24 8.02
N GLY A 40 1.27 6.28 8.33
CA GLY A 40 0.27 6.23 9.41
C GLY A 40 -0.87 5.22 9.21
N ASN A 41 -1.07 4.69 7.99
CA ASN A 41 -2.09 3.68 7.68
C ASN A 41 -1.50 2.25 7.62
N ILE A 42 -0.34 2.04 8.22
CA ILE A 42 0.33 0.74 8.28
C ILE A 42 0.71 0.46 9.73
N LEU A 43 0.14 -0.61 10.28
CA LEU A 43 0.57 -1.15 11.57
C LEU A 43 1.81 -2.01 11.39
N ILE A 44 2.69 -1.94 12.38
CA ILE A 44 3.84 -2.82 12.53
C ILE A 44 3.46 -3.86 13.57
N VAL A 45 3.52 -5.13 13.20
CA VAL A 45 3.33 -6.23 14.15
C VAL A 45 4.61 -7.06 14.17
N LYS A 46 5.07 -7.42 15.36
CA LYS A 46 6.16 -8.38 15.53
C LYS A 46 5.57 -9.75 15.85
N GLU A 47 5.91 -10.76 15.04
CA GLU A 47 5.55 -12.14 15.32
C GLU A 47 6.37 -12.69 16.50
N GLU A 48 5.68 -13.29 17.47
CA GLU A 48 6.31 -13.78 18.72
C GLU A 48 7.31 -14.93 18.49
N GLU A 49 7.12 -15.74 17.43
CA GLU A 49 7.95 -16.94 17.20
C GLU A 49 9.33 -16.65 16.61
N ASN A 50 9.48 -15.56 15.86
CA ASN A 50 10.67 -15.31 15.04
C ASN A 50 11.11 -13.82 15.03
N ASP A 51 10.47 -12.96 15.82
CA ASP A 51 10.66 -11.50 15.83
C ASP A 51 10.50 -10.86 14.43
N GLN A 52 9.79 -11.53 13.52
CA GLN A 52 9.59 -11.04 12.17
C GLN A 52 8.63 -9.86 12.19
N VAL A 53 9.04 -8.77 11.55
CA VAL A 53 8.17 -7.62 11.30
C VAL A 53 7.18 -7.97 10.18
N VAL A 54 5.90 -7.76 10.47
CA VAL A 54 4.77 -7.87 9.54
C VAL A 54 4.11 -6.51 9.42
N LEU A 55 3.83 -6.09 8.19
CA LEU A 55 3.12 -4.83 7.92
C LEU A 55 1.66 -5.12 7.65
N ILE A 56 0.77 -4.55 8.47
CA ILE A 56 -0.67 -4.71 8.33
C ILE A 56 -1.27 -3.38 7.87
N PRO A 57 -1.83 -3.31 6.67
CA PRO A 57 -2.51 -2.11 6.23
C PRO A 57 -3.80 -1.92 7.02
N ILE A 58 -4.07 -0.68 7.41
CA ILE A 58 -5.32 -0.26 8.03
C ILE A 58 -5.93 0.88 7.23
N ASP A 59 -7.05 1.38 7.74
CA ASP A 59 -7.83 2.46 7.17
C ASP A 59 -7.99 2.36 5.66
N HIS A 60 -8.79 1.36 5.29
CA HIS A 60 -9.23 1.20 3.93
C HIS A 60 -10.51 2.07 3.73
N GLY A 61 -10.63 3.28 4.26
CA GLY A 61 -11.82 4.10 3.99
C GLY A 61 -11.91 4.60 2.55
N TYR A 62 -10.76 4.72 1.86
CA TYR A 62 -10.59 5.43 0.59
C TYR A 62 -10.26 4.53 -0.62
N TYR A 63 -10.63 3.25 -0.61
CA TYR A 63 -10.48 2.35 -1.76
C TYR A 63 -11.82 2.08 -2.46
N LEU A 64 -11.75 1.61 -3.71
CA LEU A 64 -12.86 1.41 -4.66
C LEU A 64 -13.36 2.71 -5.29
N PRO A 65 -12.67 3.19 -6.36
CA PRO A 65 -13.32 4.06 -7.33
C PRO A 65 -14.68 3.48 -7.74
N THR A 66 -15.75 4.25 -7.58
CA THR A 66 -17.14 3.86 -7.89
C THR A 66 -17.38 3.51 -9.37
N SER A 67 -16.37 3.71 -10.22
CA SER A 67 -16.39 3.32 -11.63
C SER A 67 -15.01 2.91 -12.13
N VAL A 68 -15.01 2.07 -13.17
CA VAL A 68 -13.80 1.64 -13.90
C VAL A 68 -12.99 2.84 -14.41
N THR A 69 -13.62 3.95 -14.78
CA THR A 69 -12.94 5.19 -15.22
C THR A 69 -12.10 5.81 -14.10
N ALA A 70 -12.62 5.83 -12.87
CA ALA A 70 -11.89 6.35 -11.73
C ALA A 70 -10.73 5.41 -11.34
N MET A 71 -10.86 4.10 -11.56
CA MET A 71 -9.75 3.15 -11.44
C MET A 71 -8.63 3.44 -12.43
N PHE A 72 -8.94 3.62 -13.72
CA PHE A 72 -7.94 3.99 -14.72
C PHE A 72 -7.26 5.32 -14.44
N LYS A 73 -7.98 6.30 -13.87
CA LYS A 73 -7.40 7.57 -13.45
C LYS A 73 -6.37 7.38 -12.33
N VAL A 74 -6.74 6.68 -11.27
CA VAL A 74 -5.81 6.41 -10.16
C VAL A 74 -4.61 5.57 -10.62
N MET A 75 -4.82 4.58 -11.49
CA MET A 75 -3.70 3.81 -12.06
C MET A 75 -2.74 4.66 -12.89
N LYS A 76 -3.25 5.66 -13.64
CA LYS A 76 -2.43 6.62 -14.39
C LYS A 76 -1.64 7.57 -13.50
N ASP A 77 -2.20 7.94 -12.35
CA ASP A 77 -1.55 8.84 -11.39
C ASP A 77 -0.48 8.10 -10.56
N ILE A 78 -0.65 6.79 -10.33
CA ILE A 78 0.26 5.96 -9.50
C ILE A 78 1.38 5.31 -10.33
N LEU A 79 1.07 4.81 -11.52
CA LEU A 79 2.07 4.21 -12.41
C LEU A 79 2.52 5.28 -13.39
N PRO A 80 3.83 5.57 -13.53
CA PRO A 80 4.32 6.38 -14.63
C PRO A 80 4.13 5.58 -15.92
N ILE A 81 2.92 5.62 -16.48
CA ILE A 81 2.64 5.06 -17.79
C ILE A 81 3.24 6.06 -18.78
N PRO A 82 4.23 5.69 -19.59
CA PRO A 82 4.69 6.56 -20.66
C PRO A 82 3.49 6.93 -21.52
N GLU A 83 3.34 8.20 -21.88
CA GLU A 83 2.24 8.74 -22.70
C GLU A 83 2.11 8.05 -24.08
N THR A 84 3.03 7.16 -24.43
CA THR A 84 3.12 6.46 -25.71
C THR A 84 2.18 5.27 -25.86
N LEU A 85 1.38 4.87 -24.87
CA LEU A 85 0.31 3.90 -25.11
C LEU A 85 -0.92 4.60 -25.73
N SER A 86 -0.74 5.08 -26.96
CA SER A 86 -1.84 5.35 -27.88
C SER A 86 -2.53 4.03 -28.16
N ILE A 87 -3.69 3.82 -27.54
CA ILE A 87 -4.70 2.93 -28.11
C ILE A 87 -5.13 3.62 -29.41
N GLY A 88 -4.56 3.16 -30.52
CA GLY A 88 -4.96 3.55 -31.87
C GLY A 88 -6.46 3.39 -32.04
N GLY A 89 -7.06 4.33 -32.79
CA GLY A 89 -8.50 4.44 -33.00
C GLY A 89 -9.13 3.35 -33.85
#